data_AF-A0A0Q5QR99-F1
#
_entry.id   AF-A0A0Q5QR99-F1
#
_cell.length_a   1.000
_cell.length_b   1.000
_cell.length_c   1.000
_cell.angle_alpha   90.00
_cell.angle_beta   90.00
_cell.angle_gamma   90.00
#
_symmetry.space_group_name_H-M   'P 1'
#
loop_
_entity.id
_entity.type
_entity.pdbx_description
1 polymer ?
#
loop_
_entity_poly.entity_id
_entity_poly.type
_entity_poly.pdbx_seq_one_letter_code
_entity_poly.pdbx_strand_id
1 'polypeptide(L)'
;MIVVPLLLSLAQATPPPPVPEDATDEIVVTAIDRSEKCRIRFADRDMNDAELKRRSVEWAAGKPLRVVARASTDLKCLSKIAFRLADRGVTRIHFVEPKDLGPAPTPTPTPTTTTPAR
;
A
#
# COMPACT_ATOMS: atom_id res chain seq x y z
N MET A 1 52.19 -5.19 -13.31
CA MET A 1 50.79 -4.72 -13.28
C MET A 1 50.00 -5.67 -12.39
N ILE A 2 49.52 -5.22 -11.24
CA ILE A 2 48.78 -6.03 -10.27
C ILE A 2 47.30 -5.81 -10.53
N VAL A 3 46.59 -6.87 -10.93
CA VAL A 3 45.14 -6.88 -11.06
C VAL A 3 44.56 -7.25 -9.71
N VAL A 4 44.00 -6.28 -9.00
CA VAL A 4 43.25 -6.52 -7.75
C VAL A 4 41.81 -6.88 -8.15
N PRO A 5 41.34 -8.11 -7.94
CA PRO A 5 39.94 -8.43 -8.20
C PRO A 5 39.10 -7.81 -7.09
N LEU A 6 38.36 -6.76 -7.45
CA LEU A 6 37.36 -6.15 -6.61
C LEU A 6 36.21 -7.16 -6.41
N LEU A 7 36.29 -7.95 -5.33
CA LEU A 7 35.21 -8.83 -4.88
C LEU A 7 34.02 -7.97 -4.43
N LEU A 8 33.10 -7.75 -5.36
CA LEU A 8 31.82 -7.09 -5.12
C LEU A 8 30.95 -8.01 -4.26
N SER A 9 30.97 -7.82 -2.93
CA SER A 9 30.04 -8.49 -2.02
C SER A 9 28.63 -7.96 -2.27
N LEU A 10 27.81 -8.73 -2.99
CA LEU A 10 26.36 -8.53 -3.05
C LEU A 10 25.80 -8.80 -1.64
N ALA A 11 25.54 -7.73 -0.90
CA ALA A 11 24.69 -7.80 0.28
C ALA A 11 23.30 -8.27 -0.18
N GLN A 12 23.01 -9.55 0.04
CA GLN A 12 21.68 -10.10 -0.17
C GLN A 12 20.75 -9.41 0.82
N ALA A 13 19.89 -8.52 0.34
CA ALA A 13 18.85 -7.90 1.15
C ALA A 13 17.88 -9.01 1.58
N THR A 14 18.05 -9.52 2.81
CA THR A 14 17.11 -10.47 3.41
C THR A 14 15.74 -9.80 3.47
N PRO A 15 14.70 -10.36 2.85
CA PRO A 15 13.35 -9.82 2.97
C PRO A 15 12.97 -9.74 4.45
N PRO A 16 12.37 -8.63 4.92
CA PRO A 16 11.95 -8.54 6.30
C PRO A 16 10.97 -9.68 6.62
N PRO A 17 11.04 -10.27 7.84
CA PRO A 17 10.16 -11.35 8.22
C PRO A 17 8.69 -10.91 8.09
N PRO A 18 7.80 -11.79 7.61
CA PRO A 18 6.39 -11.47 7.51
C PRO A 18 5.85 -11.13 8.91
N VAL A 19 5.21 -9.97 9.03
CA VAL A 19 4.54 -9.56 10.27
C VAL A 19 3.36 -10.52 10.49
N PRO A 20 3.19 -11.11 11.69
CA PRO A 20 2.05 -11.97 11.98
C PRO A 20 0.73 -11.24 11.67
N GLU A 21 -0.17 -11.89 10.92
CA GLU A 21 -1.45 -11.29 10.52
C GLU A 21 -2.30 -10.91 11.75
N ASP A 22 -2.26 -11.69 12.83
CA ASP A 22 -3.00 -11.42 14.07
C ASP A 22 -2.54 -10.18 14.85
N ALA A 23 -1.30 -9.70 14.61
CA ALA A 23 -0.77 -8.52 15.29
C ALA A 23 -1.00 -7.21 14.52
N THR A 24 -1.62 -7.31 13.34
CA THR A 24 -1.74 -6.20 12.39
C THR A 24 -3.19 -5.76 12.27
N ASP A 25 -3.46 -4.51 12.65
CA ASP A 25 -4.78 -3.94 12.42
C ASP A 25 -4.98 -3.71 10.91
N GLU A 26 -6.19 -3.93 10.42
CA GLU A 26 -6.55 -3.65 9.02
C GLU A 26 -7.65 -2.59 8.95
N ILE A 27 -7.45 -1.61 8.07
CA ILE A 27 -8.51 -0.70 7.64
C ILE A 27 -8.74 -0.81 6.14
N VAL A 28 -10.01 -0.72 5.74
CA VAL A 28 -10.41 -0.65 4.34
C VAL A 28 -10.77 0.78 4.01
N VAL A 29 -10.15 1.35 2.98
CA VAL A 29 -10.45 2.69 2.47
C VAL A 29 -11.27 2.54 1.19
N THR A 30 -12.36 3.28 1.10
CA THR A 30 -13.26 3.30 -0.07
C THR A 30 -13.66 4.75 -0.38
N ALA A 31 -13.61 5.14 -1.65
CA ALA A 31 -14.19 6.42 -2.08
C ALA A 31 -15.73 6.32 -2.06
N ILE A 32 -16.41 7.34 -1.52
CA ILE A 32 -17.87 7.45 -1.60
C ILE A 32 -18.20 8.34 -2.80
N ASP A 33 -18.36 7.71 -3.97
CA ASP A 33 -18.78 8.36 -5.21
C ASP A 33 -17.91 9.58 -5.61
N ARG A 34 -18.46 10.50 -6.41
CA ARG A 34 -17.81 11.76 -6.80
C ARG A 34 -17.67 12.79 -5.67
N SER A 35 -18.05 12.44 -4.44
CA SER A 35 -18.27 13.42 -3.36
C SER A 35 -16.99 13.84 -2.61
N GLU A 36 -15.81 13.42 -3.06
CA GLU A 36 -14.51 13.61 -2.39
C GLU A 36 -14.44 13.07 -0.94
N LYS A 37 -15.48 12.35 -0.50
CA LYS A 37 -15.56 11.74 0.82
C LYS A 37 -14.97 10.34 0.77
N CYS A 38 -14.11 10.06 1.74
CA CYS A 38 -13.50 8.75 1.90
C CYS A 38 -14.16 8.06 3.10
N ARG A 39 -14.68 6.85 2.87
CA ARG A 39 -15.11 5.94 3.91
C ARG A 39 -13.90 5.15 4.38
N ILE A 40 -13.70 5.08 5.69
CA ILE A 40 -12.73 4.18 6.30
C ILE A 40 -13.55 3.15 7.07
N ARG A 41 -13.23 1.87 6.92
CA ARG A 41 -13.81 0.78 7.69
C ARG A 41 -12.74 0.10 8.51
N PHE A 42 -13.07 -0.25 9.74
CA PHE A 42 -12.28 -1.12 10.58
C PHE A 42 -13.13 -2.34 10.92
N ALA A 43 -12.67 -3.53 10.54
CA ALA A 43 -13.52 -4.71 10.42
C ALA A 43 -14.79 -4.37 9.60
N ASP A 44 -15.98 -4.72 10.10
CA ASP A 44 -17.24 -4.55 9.38
C ASP A 44 -17.94 -3.20 9.62
N ARG A 45 -17.27 -2.23 10.25
CA ARG A 45 -17.89 -0.96 10.64
C ARG A 45 -17.18 0.26 10.07
N ASP A 46 -17.99 1.24 9.70
CA ASP A 46 -17.49 2.56 9.30
C ASP A 46 -16.86 3.26 10.50
N MET A 47 -15.64 3.74 10.30
CA MET A 47 -14.84 4.43 11.29
C MET A 47 -14.97 5.94 11.10
N ASN A 48 -15.42 6.63 12.16
CA ASN A 48 -15.45 8.09 12.19
C ASN A 48 -14.07 8.68 12.59
N ASP A 49 -13.94 10.00 12.57
CA ASP A 49 -12.66 10.66 12.88
C ASP A 49 -12.21 10.47 14.33
N ALA A 50 -13.14 10.46 15.29
CA ALA A 50 -12.81 10.26 16.70
C ALA A 50 -12.25 8.86 16.97
N GLU A 51 -12.85 7.83 16.36
CA GLU A 51 -12.36 6.46 16.40
C GLU A 51 -10.99 6.34 15.73
N LEU A 52 -10.83 6.93 14.53
CA LEU A 52 -9.55 6.96 13.82
C LEU A 52 -8.47 7.59 14.70
N LYS A 53 -8.76 8.73 15.35
CA LYS A 53 -7.84 9.41 16.25
C LYS A 53 -7.45 8.51 17.43
N ARG A 54 -8.42 7.86 18.08
CA ARG A 54 -8.15 6.98 19.22
C ARG A 54 -7.23 5.82 18.83
N ARG A 55 -7.53 5.14 17.73
CA ARG A 55 -6.74 3.99 17.24
C ARG A 55 -5.35 4.38 16.75
N SER A 56 -5.21 5.58 16.18
CA SER A 56 -3.91 6.09 15.73
C SER A 56 -2.88 6.18 16.84
N VAL A 57 -3.28 6.24 18.12
CA VAL A 57 -2.35 6.19 19.25
C VAL A 57 -1.57 4.88 19.29
N GLU A 58 -2.25 3.73 19.12
CA GLU A 58 -1.59 2.42 19.10
C GLU A 58 -0.69 2.26 17.86
N TRP A 59 -1.17 2.73 16.71
CA TRP A 59 -0.41 2.64 15.46
C TRP A 59 0.82 3.56 15.46
N ALA A 60 0.72 4.74 16.07
CA ALA A 60 1.84 5.64 16.29
C ALA A 60 2.85 5.08 17.31
N ALA A 61 2.39 4.28 18.28
CA ALA A 61 3.25 3.52 19.19
C ALA A 61 3.97 2.34 18.51
N GLY A 62 3.77 2.13 17.20
CA GLY A 62 4.49 1.14 16.42
C GLY A 62 3.72 -0.16 16.15
N LYS A 63 2.43 -0.23 16.49
CA LYS A 63 1.57 -1.32 16.03
C LYS A 63 1.40 -1.23 14.51
N PRO A 64 1.67 -2.31 13.75
CA PRO A 64 1.57 -2.27 12.30
C PRO A 64 0.11 -2.11 11.85
N LEU A 65 -0.09 -1.31 10.79
CA LEU A 65 -1.39 -1.04 10.19
C LEU A 65 -1.37 -1.45 8.71
N ARG A 66 -2.31 -2.29 8.29
CA ARG A 66 -2.60 -2.59 6.89
C ARG A 66 -3.72 -1.69 6.38
N VAL A 67 -3.47 -1.04 5.25
CA VAL A 67 -4.44 -0.17 4.58
C VAL A 67 -4.80 -0.81 3.27
N VAL A 68 -6.01 -1.33 3.17
CA VAL A 68 -6.55 -1.95 1.96
C VAL A 68 -7.34 -0.91 1.17
N ALA A 69 -6.87 -0.55 -0.02
CA ALA A 69 -7.56 0.39 -0.90
C ALA A 69 -8.37 -0.39 -1.94
N ARG A 70 -9.71 -0.43 -1.83
CA ARG A 70 -10.58 -1.09 -2.83
C ARG A 70 -10.31 -0.53 -4.24
N ALA A 71 -10.56 -1.33 -5.29
CA ALA A 71 -10.35 -0.98 -6.70
C ALA A 71 -10.97 0.37 -7.14
N SER A 72 -12.07 0.76 -6.49
CA SER A 72 -12.78 2.02 -6.72
C SER A 72 -12.28 3.19 -5.86
N THR A 73 -11.23 2.99 -5.07
CA THR A 73 -10.65 4.03 -4.24
C THR A 73 -9.76 4.91 -5.09
N ASP A 74 -10.22 6.11 -5.38
CA ASP A 74 -9.41 7.14 -6.01
C ASP A 74 -8.11 7.35 -5.22
N LEU A 75 -6.99 7.50 -5.93
CA LEU A 75 -5.68 7.81 -5.35
C LEU A 75 -5.76 9.01 -4.38
N LYS A 76 -6.65 9.97 -4.67
CA LYS A 76 -6.94 11.11 -3.79
C LYS A 76 -7.41 10.68 -2.40
N CYS A 77 -8.29 9.68 -2.31
CA CYS A 77 -8.76 9.18 -1.03
C CYS A 77 -7.65 8.45 -0.27
N LEU A 78 -6.86 7.64 -0.97
CA LEU A 78 -5.73 6.97 -0.36
C LEU A 78 -4.72 7.97 0.20
N SER A 79 -4.33 8.96 -0.60
CA SER A 79 -3.43 10.04 -0.17
C SER A 79 -3.97 10.81 1.03
N LYS A 80 -5.26 11.18 1.01
CA LYS A 80 -5.90 11.87 2.15
C LYS A 80 -5.84 11.07 3.44
N ILE A 81 -6.04 9.76 3.38
CA ILE A 81 -5.92 8.89 4.56
C ILE A 81 -4.46 8.72 4.98
N ALA A 82 -3.54 8.53 4.03
CA ALA A 82 -2.11 8.43 4.30
C ALA A 82 -1.58 9.67 5.06
N PHE A 83 -1.91 10.87 4.58
CA PHE A 83 -1.53 12.11 5.26
C PHE A 83 -2.15 12.23 6.65
N ARG A 84 -3.45 11.90 6.79
CA ARG A 84 -4.11 11.92 8.10
C ARG A 84 -3.47 10.95 9.11
N LEU A 85 -2.99 9.80 8.66
CA LEU A 85 -2.29 8.85 9.51
C LEU A 85 -0.89 9.37 9.87
N ALA A 86 -0.16 9.94 8.91
CA ALA A 86 1.15 10.54 9.13
C ALA A 86 1.10 11.74 10.09
N ASP A 87 0.11 12.63 9.95
CA ASP A 87 -0.15 13.76 10.86
C ASP A 87 -0.38 13.30 12.31
N ARG A 88 -0.81 12.05 12.50
CA ARG A 88 -1.05 11.42 13.80
C ARG A 88 0.16 10.59 14.29
N GLY A 89 1.29 10.62 13.58
CA GLY A 89 2.52 9.92 13.96
C GLY A 89 2.54 8.44 13.57
N VAL A 90 1.60 7.96 12.74
CA VAL A 90 1.60 6.57 12.29
C VAL A 90 2.64 6.38 11.20
N THR A 91 3.64 5.54 11.45
CA THR A 91 4.79 5.32 10.55
C THR A 91 4.84 3.93 9.93
N ARG A 92 4.23 2.93 10.57
CA ARG A 92 4.26 1.52 10.14
C ARG A 92 3.00 1.15 9.35
N ILE A 93 2.86 1.75 8.17
CA ILE A 93 1.71 1.56 7.27
C ILE A 93 2.12 0.63 6.12
N HIS A 94 1.35 -0.44 5.94
CA HIS A 94 1.46 -1.35 4.81
C HIS A 94 0.25 -1.16 3.89
N PHE A 95 0.46 -0.56 2.73
CA PHE A 95 -0.58 -0.47 1.71
C PHE A 95 -0.72 -1.81 1.00
N VAL A 96 -1.93 -2.35 0.99
CA VAL A 96 -2.22 -3.66 0.40
C VAL A 96 -3.26 -3.49 -0.68
N GLU A 97 -2.97 -4.06 -1.85
CA GLU A 97 -3.91 -4.14 -2.94
C GLU A 97 -4.95 -5.24 -2.64
N PRO A 98 -6.26 -4.98 -2.79
CA PRO A 98 -7.30 -5.96 -2.53
C PRO A 98 -7.10 -7.20 -3.39
N LYS A 99 -7.18 -8.39 -2.77
CA LYS A 99 -7.07 -9.67 -3.49
C LYS A 99 -8.20 -9.92 -4.51
N ASP A 100 -9.26 -9.10 -4.48
CA ASP A 100 -10.41 -9.16 -5.41
C ASP A 100 -10.19 -8.36 -6.71
N LEU A 101 -9.06 -7.68 -6.85
CA LEU A 101 -8.60 -7.21 -8.16
C LEU A 101 -8.12 -8.46 -8.90
N GLY A 102 -8.86 -8.89 -9.93
CA GLY A 102 -8.43 -9.96 -10.83
C GLY A 102 -6.99 -9.73 -11.33
N PRO A 103 -6.36 -10.74 -11.95
CA PRO A 103 -4.97 -10.63 -12.41
C PRO A 103 -4.77 -9.30 -13.14
N ALA A 104 -3.71 -8.58 -12.79
CA ALA A 104 -3.33 -7.34 -13.47
C ALA A 104 -3.51 -7.54 -14.98
N PRO A 105 -4.11 -6.57 -15.71
CA PRO A 105 -4.24 -6.72 -17.16
C PRO A 105 -2.84 -7.02 -17.68
N THR A 106 -2.63 -8.23 -18.21
CA THR A 106 -1.40 -8.60 -18.87
C THR A 106 -1.10 -7.47 -19.84
N PRO A 107 0.11 -6.86 -19.83
CA PRO A 107 0.42 -5.85 -20.82
C PRO A 107 0.16 -6.47 -22.18
N THR A 108 -0.88 -6.00 -22.87
CA THR A 108 -1.11 -6.40 -24.25
C THR A 108 0.18 -6.09 -24.98
N PRO A 109 0.87 -7.08 -25.58
CA PRO A 109 2.08 -6.78 -26.32
C PRO A 109 1.69 -5.75 -27.38
N THR A 110 2.30 -4.57 -27.31
CA THR A 110 2.17 -3.55 -28.36
C THR A 110 2.44 -4.26 -29.69
N PRO A 111 1.53 -4.24 -30.67
CA PRO A 111 1.82 -4.81 -31.97
C PRO A 111 3.06 -4.11 -32.51
N THR A 112 4.16 -4.86 -32.61
CA THR A 112 5.36 -4.37 -33.27
C THR A 112 5.02 -4.27 -34.73
N THR A 113 4.81 -3.06 -35.23
CA THR A 113 4.70 -2.79 -36.66
C THR A 113 6.05 -3.10 -37.29
N THR A 114 6.26 -4.34 -37.71
CA THR A 114 7.38 -4.72 -38.56
C THR A 114 7.18 -4.07 -39.93
N THR A 115 7.86 -2.95 -40.15
CA THR A 115 8.02 -2.33 -41.46
C THR A 115 8.61 -3.36 -42.43
N PRO A 116 7.94 -3.74 -43.52
CA PRO A 116 8.55 -4.57 -44.54
C PRO A 116 9.60 -3.70 -45.29
N ALA A 117 10.85 -4.13 -45.23
CA ALA A 117 11.92 -3.57 -46.06
C ALA A 117 11.57 -3.84 -47.54
N ARG A 118 11.66 -2.80 -48.35
CA ARG A 118 11.50 -2.86 -49.81
C ARG A 118 12.87 -2.86 -50.47
#